data_AF-A0A7X0E3E2-F1
#
_entry.id   AF-A0A7X0E3E2-F1
#
_cell.length_a   1.000
_cell.length_b   1.000
_cell.length_c   1.000
_cell.angle_alpha   90.00
_cell.angle_beta   90.00
_cell.angle_gamma   90.00
#
_symmetry.space_group_name_H-M   'P 1'
#
loop_
_entity.id
_entity.type
_entity.pdbx_description
1 polymer ?
#
loop_
_entity_poly.entity_id
_entity_poly.type
_entity_poly.pdbx_seq_one_letter_code
_entity_poly.pdbx_strand_id
1 'polypeptide(L)'
;MDSAIFDLQLVSTNGPIGRTRLPGTLDVSDIAVFPTDEWLSGLVADVDDPNVTGLRDLLRLLGTDILGGREVMRPLCQFRNILDRSPWEGALDDAISFITKDSSLGTSKLAKRHIADTALGHPRSISERAMRFLLDHLSLVDDKTLFRKKDALGHALWERHPALLFELLDGDSELQPFAYQIVGELPVDELVCRWPSDEETQERVLRLRQDVVTEPAFWSAIEVWPKALNGLGAELKSAAATAMVQGLENEQLIAAGMKAIGELASLKALEILVAASTPVKSARTWVRAACKNLSAVAMFLSESVMTSGFVLQSIAYELPTDAVPNASGQDPWVQALSRLRQSENALPVQLCAYGFRRALGRSSRSKEELFQLTFEQLHGAARNSELGEPDWELIENLLPWASADLRWDRCLRIRKALANAYVARHLWAGAFAWVAESEDLFQLVLKEVVDEWGGQRFLREVQASLRNKQDDFSKQRRRLIREFLKSTERS
;
A
#
# COMPACT_ATOMS: atom_id res chain seq x y z
N MET A 1 30.49 13.96 57.36
CA MET A 1 31.08 12.96 58.25
C MET A 1 32.33 12.48 57.54
N ASP A 2 33.49 12.73 58.14
CA ASP A 2 34.76 12.25 57.62
C ASP A 2 34.66 10.75 57.31
N SER A 3 35.12 10.36 56.14
CA SER A 3 35.23 8.96 55.74
C SER A 3 36.13 8.26 56.75
N ALA A 4 35.54 7.55 57.71
CA ALA A 4 36.27 6.55 58.46
C ALA A 4 36.79 5.54 57.43
N ILE A 5 38.09 5.58 57.17
CA ILE A 5 38.80 4.63 56.34
C ILE A 5 38.81 3.31 57.13
N PHE A 6 37.78 2.49 56.97
CA PHE A 6 37.78 1.14 57.54
C PHE A 6 38.26 0.15 56.46
N ASP A 7 39.07 -0.82 56.90
CA ASP A 7 39.74 -1.80 56.05
C ASP A 7 39.06 -3.17 56.24
N LEU A 8 38.46 -3.71 55.18
CA LEU A 8 37.87 -5.04 55.17
C LEU A 8 38.91 -6.05 54.69
N GLN A 9 39.37 -6.91 55.60
CA GLN A 9 40.25 -8.04 55.28
C GLN A 9 39.50 -9.35 55.46
N LEU A 10 39.42 -10.12 54.38
CA LEU A 10 38.82 -11.45 54.39
C LEU A 10 39.88 -12.48 54.79
N VAL A 11 39.64 -13.17 55.91
CA VAL A 11 40.56 -14.20 56.42
C VAL A 11 39.84 -15.55 56.38
N SER A 12 40.51 -16.57 55.82
CA SER A 12 39.97 -17.94 55.81
C SER A 12 39.80 -18.46 57.24
N THR A 13 38.62 -18.98 57.56
CA THR A 13 38.32 -19.61 58.85
C THR A 13 39.16 -20.87 59.12
N ASN A 14 39.74 -21.47 58.07
CA ASN A 14 40.44 -22.75 58.13
C ASN A 14 41.98 -22.65 57.96
N GLY A 15 42.53 -21.44 57.83
CA GLY A 15 43.99 -21.21 57.83
C GLY A 15 44.52 -20.95 59.25
N PRO A 16 45.79 -21.24 59.58
CA PRO A 16 46.36 -20.77 60.83
C PRO A 16 46.32 -19.25 60.82
N ILE A 17 45.46 -18.67 61.67
CA ILE A 17 45.28 -17.22 61.85
C ILE A 17 46.60 -16.68 62.43
N GLY A 18 47.54 -16.38 61.55
CA GLY A 18 48.84 -15.85 61.88
C GLY A 18 48.70 -14.40 62.32
N ARG A 19 48.42 -14.17 63.61
CA ARG A 19 48.86 -13.04 64.46
C ARG A 19 49.20 -11.68 63.82
N THR A 20 48.47 -11.22 62.81
CA THR A 20 48.45 -9.82 62.39
C THR A 20 47.10 -9.19 62.75
N ARG A 21 46.77 -9.21 64.05
CA ARG A 21 45.71 -8.33 64.59
C ARG A 21 46.29 -6.92 64.68
N LEU A 22 45.97 -6.08 63.70
CA LEU A 22 46.26 -4.66 63.78
C LEU A 22 45.42 -4.05 64.91
N PRO A 23 45.97 -3.14 65.74
CA PRO A 23 45.21 -2.47 66.79
C PRO A 23 43.97 -1.78 66.17
N GLY A 24 42.77 -2.10 66.66
CA GLY A 24 41.50 -1.58 66.11
C GLY A 24 40.77 -2.52 65.14
N THR A 25 41.24 -3.76 64.94
CA THR A 25 40.48 -4.79 64.20
C THR A 25 39.30 -5.30 65.03
N LEU A 26 38.09 -5.20 64.47
CA LEU A 26 36.87 -5.81 65.00
C LEU A 26 36.58 -7.10 64.22
N ASP A 27 36.31 -8.18 64.94
CA ASP A 27 35.87 -9.43 64.32
C ASP A 27 34.40 -9.29 63.94
N VAL A 28 34.05 -9.60 62.69
CA VAL A 28 32.68 -9.49 62.15
C VAL A 28 31.71 -10.35 62.98
N SER A 29 32.21 -11.45 63.53
CA SER A 29 31.46 -12.36 64.40
C SER A 29 31.05 -11.77 65.76
N ASP A 30 31.72 -10.69 66.21
CA ASP A 30 31.48 -10.05 67.51
C ASP A 30 30.58 -8.79 67.41
N ILE A 31 30.12 -8.41 66.20
CA ILE A 31 29.26 -7.24 65.98
C ILE A 31 27.80 -7.68 65.84
N ALA A 32 27.00 -7.48 66.89
CA ALA A 32 25.60 -7.91 66.96
C ALA A 32 24.64 -7.14 66.02
N VAL A 33 25.02 -5.94 65.56
CA VAL A 33 24.23 -5.13 64.62
C VAL A 33 25.20 -4.54 63.60
N PHE A 34 25.34 -5.20 62.46
CA PHE A 34 26.00 -4.59 61.31
C PHE A 34 25.11 -3.48 60.76
N PRO A 35 25.66 -2.31 60.39
CA PRO A 35 24.92 -1.39 59.54
C PRO A 35 24.50 -2.17 58.30
N THR A 36 23.19 -2.27 58.06
CA THR A 36 22.55 -2.84 56.86
C THR A 36 22.79 -1.95 55.65
N ASP A 37 24.02 -1.53 55.46
CA ASP A 37 24.47 -0.90 54.25
C ASP A 37 24.43 -1.98 53.17
N GLU A 38 23.55 -1.79 52.20
CA GLU A 38 23.22 -2.75 51.13
C GLU A 38 24.49 -3.25 50.40
N TRP A 39 25.51 -2.38 50.27
CA TRP A 39 26.79 -2.69 49.62
C TRP A 39 27.65 -3.68 50.42
N LEU A 40 27.59 -3.66 51.75
CA LEU A 40 28.35 -4.55 52.62
C LEU A 40 27.70 -5.93 52.68
N SER A 41 26.37 -5.96 52.69
CA SER A 41 25.60 -7.21 52.68
C SER A 41 25.91 -8.06 51.45
N GLY A 42 26.04 -7.43 50.28
CA GLY A 42 26.45 -8.13 49.04
C GLY A 42 27.87 -8.69 49.08
N LEU A 43 28.80 -7.98 49.74
CA LEU A 43 30.18 -8.43 49.89
C LEU A 43 30.29 -9.62 50.85
N VAL A 44 29.57 -9.60 51.96
CA VAL A 44 29.48 -10.74 52.90
C VAL A 44 28.85 -11.95 52.20
N ALA A 45 27.77 -11.76 51.43
CA ALA A 45 27.14 -12.83 50.68
C ALA A 45 28.09 -13.49 49.64
N ASP A 46 28.94 -12.71 48.94
CA ASP A 46 29.94 -13.26 48.00
C ASP A 46 31.10 -13.98 48.71
N VAL A 47 31.33 -13.72 50.00
CA VAL A 47 32.31 -14.47 50.80
C VAL A 47 31.74 -15.84 51.16
N ASP A 48 30.48 -15.87 51.59
CA ASP A 48 29.79 -17.09 51.96
C ASP A 48 29.51 -17.99 50.75
N ASP A 49 29.14 -17.40 49.60
CA ASP A 49 28.91 -18.12 48.35
C ASP A 49 29.66 -17.49 47.14
N PRO A 50 30.95 -17.84 46.98
CA PRO A 50 31.79 -17.32 45.91
C PRO A 50 31.23 -17.53 44.50
N ASN A 51 31.23 -16.46 43.70
CA ASN A 51 30.86 -16.45 42.27
C ASN A 51 29.36 -16.60 41.96
N VAL A 52 28.47 -16.58 42.96
CA VAL A 52 27.02 -16.59 42.69
C VAL A 52 26.49 -15.23 42.26
N THR A 53 27.01 -14.15 42.85
CA THR A 53 26.52 -12.78 42.61
C THR A 53 27.22 -12.09 41.44
N GLY A 54 28.25 -12.70 40.84
CA GLY A 54 29.07 -12.07 39.79
C GLY A 54 29.91 -10.88 40.29
N LEU A 55 29.90 -10.56 41.60
CA LEU A 55 30.62 -9.42 42.17
C LEU A 55 32.12 -9.49 41.89
N ARG A 56 32.74 -10.66 42.06
CA ARG A 56 34.17 -10.86 41.78
C ARG A 56 34.56 -10.57 40.35
N ASP A 57 33.70 -10.88 39.38
CA ASP A 57 33.97 -10.64 37.97
C ASP A 57 33.88 -9.16 37.64
N LEU A 58 32.90 -8.45 38.21
CA LEU A 58 32.82 -6.99 38.11
C LEU A 58 34.04 -6.32 38.76
N LEU A 59 34.43 -6.75 39.96
CA LEU A 59 35.61 -6.22 40.65
C LEU A 59 36.90 -6.48 39.87
N ARG A 60 37.07 -7.66 39.27
CA ARG A 60 38.21 -7.97 38.40
C ARG A 60 38.21 -7.10 37.15
N LEU A 61 37.03 -6.88 36.55
CA LEU A 61 36.90 -6.04 35.35
C LEU A 61 37.27 -4.59 35.68
N LEU A 62 36.55 -3.96 36.61
CA LEU A 62 36.69 -2.54 36.95
C LEU A 62 37.95 -2.24 37.76
N GLY A 63 38.52 -3.23 38.46
CA GLY A 63 39.78 -3.07 39.19
C GLY A 63 40.99 -2.81 38.27
N THR A 64 40.86 -3.03 36.96
CA THR A 64 41.93 -2.75 36.00
C THR A 64 41.99 -1.29 35.54
N ASP A 65 40.89 -0.54 35.66
CA ASP A 65 40.80 0.84 35.15
C ASP A 65 40.49 1.90 36.22
N ILE A 66 40.13 1.48 37.44
CA ILE A 66 39.90 2.39 38.55
C ILE A 66 41.14 2.46 39.46
N LEU A 67 41.69 3.66 39.58
CA LEU A 67 42.75 3.98 40.53
C LEU A 67 42.13 4.38 41.86
N GLY A 68 42.21 3.51 42.87
CA GLY A 68 41.71 3.86 44.20
C GLY A 68 41.60 2.70 45.18
N GLY A 69 42.70 1.95 45.34
CA GLY A 69 42.93 1.04 46.45
C GLY A 69 41.69 0.37 47.05
N ARG A 70 41.37 0.71 48.30
CA ARG A 70 40.27 0.12 49.08
C ARG A 70 39.06 1.05 49.17
N GLU A 71 39.29 2.34 49.00
CA GLU A 71 38.31 3.42 49.00
C GLU A 71 37.27 3.27 47.88
N VAL A 72 37.62 2.61 46.76
CA VAL A 72 36.69 2.35 45.64
C VAL A 72 35.83 1.11 45.83
N MET A 73 36.07 0.30 46.87
CA MET A 73 35.32 -0.94 47.10
C MET A 73 33.83 -0.68 47.36
N ARG A 74 33.53 0.34 48.17
CA ARG A 74 32.13 0.72 48.46
C ARG A 74 31.40 1.19 47.20
N PRO A 75 31.93 2.16 46.41
CA PRO A 75 31.33 2.54 45.14
C PRO A 75 31.14 1.36 44.17
N LEU A 76 32.10 0.44 44.07
CA LEU A 76 32.00 -0.73 43.19
C LEU A 76 30.87 -1.69 43.59
N CYS A 77 30.73 -1.96 44.88
CA CYS A 77 29.66 -2.82 45.39
C CYS A 77 28.28 -2.15 45.25
N GLN A 78 28.21 -0.84 45.49
CA GLN A 78 26.97 -0.07 45.25
C GLN A 78 26.58 -0.08 43.77
N PHE A 79 27.55 0.11 42.87
CA PHE A 79 27.32 0.04 41.43
C PHE A 79 26.82 -1.34 40.99
N ARG A 80 27.39 -2.43 41.51
CA ARG A 80 26.90 -3.81 41.27
C ARG A 80 25.45 -3.96 41.71
N ASN A 81 25.14 -3.57 42.94
CA ASN A 81 23.80 -3.71 43.50
C ASN A 81 22.77 -2.93 42.68
N ILE A 82 23.13 -1.75 42.17
CA ILE A 82 22.25 -0.98 41.29
C ILE A 82 21.97 -1.76 40.01
N LEU A 83 23.00 -2.34 39.38
CA LEU A 83 22.85 -3.11 38.14
C LEU A 83 22.09 -4.44 38.31
N ASP A 84 22.06 -5.02 39.51
CA ASP A 84 21.30 -6.25 39.76
C ASP A 84 19.80 -6.01 40.03
N ARG A 85 19.36 -4.75 40.07
CA ARG A 85 17.95 -4.41 40.29
C ARG A 85 17.11 -4.70 39.03
N SER A 86 15.95 -5.30 39.26
CA SER A 86 14.88 -5.40 38.28
C SER A 86 13.72 -4.50 38.71
N PRO A 87 13.07 -3.73 37.80
CA PRO A 87 13.27 -3.70 36.34
C PRO A 87 14.48 -2.88 35.87
N TRP A 88 15.04 -3.26 34.71
CA TRP A 88 16.24 -2.64 34.11
C TRP A 88 16.11 -1.14 33.79
N GLU A 89 14.89 -0.67 33.51
CA GLU A 89 14.64 0.73 33.14
C GLU A 89 15.12 1.71 34.23
N GLY A 90 14.72 1.48 35.49
CA GLY A 90 15.15 2.32 36.61
C GLY A 90 16.59 2.02 37.05
N ALA A 91 17.00 0.76 36.99
CA ALA A 91 18.35 0.34 37.40
C ALA A 91 19.45 1.00 36.57
N LEU A 92 19.27 1.11 35.25
CA LEU A 92 20.27 1.74 34.38
C LEU A 92 20.32 3.26 34.56
N ASP A 93 19.18 3.91 34.77
CA ASP A 93 19.16 5.37 35.05
C ASP A 93 19.83 5.72 36.38
N ASP A 94 19.63 4.88 37.40
CA ASP A 94 20.32 4.97 38.67
C ASP A 94 21.82 4.72 38.48
N ALA A 95 22.21 3.72 37.70
CA ALA A 95 23.61 3.40 37.41
C ALA A 95 24.32 4.55 36.70
N ILE A 96 23.69 5.12 35.66
CA ILE A 96 24.20 6.29 34.92
C ILE A 96 24.34 7.47 35.87
N SER A 97 23.33 7.73 36.69
CA SER A 97 23.37 8.82 37.67
C SER A 97 24.46 8.62 38.73
N PHE A 98 24.71 7.37 39.13
CA PHE A 98 25.72 7.00 40.10
C PHE A 98 27.14 7.24 39.56
N ILE A 99 27.46 6.71 38.38
CA ILE A 99 28.78 6.91 37.78
C ILE A 99 29.04 8.38 37.40
N THR A 100 28.00 9.17 37.12
CA THR A 100 28.16 10.59 36.81
C THR A 100 28.52 11.41 38.06
N LYS A 101 28.08 10.96 39.24
CA LYS A 101 28.34 11.64 40.53
C LYS A 101 29.63 11.18 41.19
N ASP A 102 30.02 9.92 41.01
CA ASP A 102 31.23 9.35 41.59
C ASP A 102 32.45 9.67 40.72
N SER A 103 33.47 10.33 41.30
CA SER A 103 34.66 10.75 40.55
C SER A 103 35.51 9.58 40.02
N SER A 104 35.52 8.46 40.74
CA SER A 104 36.34 7.30 40.39
C SER A 104 35.68 6.49 39.27
N LEU A 105 34.37 6.24 39.37
CA LEU A 105 33.62 5.52 38.33
C LEU A 105 33.31 6.40 37.11
N GLY A 106 33.14 7.71 37.27
CA GLY A 106 32.82 8.61 36.16
C GLY A 106 33.92 8.73 35.11
N THR A 107 35.17 8.41 35.48
CA THR A 107 36.32 8.38 34.56
C THR A 107 36.62 6.99 34.01
N SER A 108 36.06 5.94 34.60
CA SER A 108 36.25 4.53 34.20
C SER A 108 35.58 4.24 32.85
N LYS A 109 36.37 3.78 31.88
CA LYS A 109 35.85 3.33 30.58
C LYS A 109 35.15 1.98 30.69
N LEU A 110 35.63 1.10 31.58
CA LEU A 110 35.05 -0.23 31.78
C LEU A 110 33.70 -0.14 32.50
N ALA A 111 33.50 0.80 33.43
CA ALA A 111 32.20 1.04 34.05
C ALA A 111 31.18 1.50 33.01
N LYS A 112 31.55 2.48 32.18
CA LYS A 112 30.71 2.97 31.08
C LYS A 112 30.39 1.87 30.06
N ARG A 113 31.40 1.08 29.67
CA ARG A 113 31.23 -0.10 28.82
C ARG A 113 30.25 -1.09 29.43
N HIS A 114 30.36 -1.38 30.72
CA HIS A 114 29.51 -2.37 31.37
C HIS A 114 28.03 -1.93 31.40
N ILE A 115 27.76 -0.64 31.63
CA ILE A 115 26.40 -0.08 31.48
C ILE A 115 25.93 -0.22 30.03
N ALA A 116 26.77 0.12 29.05
CA ALA A 116 26.43 0.00 27.63
C ALA A 116 26.14 -1.46 27.22
N ASP A 117 26.98 -2.42 27.62
CA ASP A 117 26.80 -3.85 27.35
C ASP A 117 25.48 -4.38 27.96
N THR A 118 25.15 -3.90 29.17
CA THR A 118 23.90 -4.24 29.87
C THR A 118 22.68 -3.64 29.15
N ALA A 119 22.74 -2.35 28.79
CA ALA A 119 21.69 -1.67 28.04
C ALA A 119 21.45 -2.32 26.67
N LEU A 120 22.53 -2.68 25.97
CA LEU A 120 22.48 -3.39 24.69
C LEU A 120 21.91 -4.81 24.83
N GLY A 121 22.00 -5.44 26.01
CA GLY A 121 21.30 -6.70 26.32
C GLY A 121 19.78 -6.58 26.38
N HIS A 122 19.27 -5.37 26.64
CA HIS A 122 17.86 -5.14 26.93
C HIS A 122 17.29 -3.90 26.22
N PRO A 123 17.59 -3.64 24.93
CA PRO A 123 17.34 -2.34 24.29
C PRO A 123 15.85 -1.97 24.25
N ARG A 124 14.95 -2.95 24.31
CA ARG A 124 13.50 -2.74 24.35
C ARG A 124 12.95 -2.35 25.73
N SER A 125 13.71 -2.48 26.81
CA SER A 125 13.24 -2.22 28.18
C SER A 125 14.06 -1.16 28.93
N ILE A 126 14.79 -0.30 28.20
CA ILE A 126 15.54 0.82 28.78
C ILE A 126 14.84 2.15 28.54
N SER A 127 15.19 3.16 29.33
CA SER A 127 14.69 4.53 29.16
C SER A 127 15.41 5.24 27.99
N GLU A 128 14.88 6.38 27.53
CA GLU A 128 15.55 7.21 26.52
C GLU A 128 16.94 7.67 27.00
N ARG A 129 17.09 7.97 28.30
CA ARG A 129 18.37 8.38 28.89
C ARG A 129 19.40 7.26 28.82
N ALA A 130 19.00 6.04 29.17
CA ALA A 130 19.86 4.87 29.06
C ALA A 130 20.19 4.54 27.59
N MET A 131 19.24 4.74 26.67
CA MET A 131 19.49 4.58 25.23
C MET A 131 20.49 5.61 24.70
N ARG A 132 20.35 6.89 25.05
CA ARG A 132 21.31 7.94 24.68
C ARG A 132 22.70 7.65 25.25
N PHE A 133 22.78 7.22 26.51
CA PHE A 133 24.04 6.81 27.13
C PHE A 133 24.70 5.64 26.37
N LEU A 134 23.92 4.63 25.96
CA LEU A 134 24.40 3.51 25.14
C LEU A 134 24.98 4.02 23.81
N LEU A 135 24.27 4.90 23.11
CA LEU A 135 24.72 5.47 21.84
C LEU A 135 26.03 6.27 22.01
N ASP A 136 26.11 7.14 23.02
CA ASP A 136 27.29 7.94 23.31
C ASP A 136 28.55 7.11 23.62
N HIS A 137 28.36 5.87 24.06
CA HIS A 137 29.44 4.95 24.47
C HIS A 137 29.51 3.68 23.63
N LEU A 138 28.87 3.65 22.45
CA LEU A 138 28.82 2.46 21.60
C LEU A 138 30.22 2.02 21.14
N SER A 139 31.15 2.97 21.01
CA SER A 139 32.57 2.72 20.67
C SER A 139 33.35 1.94 21.75
N LEU A 140 32.80 1.81 22.96
CA LEU A 140 33.37 1.01 24.04
C LEU A 140 32.90 -0.46 24.02
N VAL A 141 31.80 -0.74 23.31
CA VAL A 141 31.25 -2.09 23.13
C VAL A 141 32.08 -2.84 22.09
N ASP A 142 32.26 -4.15 22.26
CA ASP A 142 32.98 -4.94 21.25
C ASP A 142 32.16 -5.14 19.97
N ASP A 143 32.83 -5.03 18.82
CA ASP A 143 32.20 -5.14 17.50
C ASP A 143 31.41 -6.45 17.32
N LYS A 144 31.83 -7.55 17.95
CA LYS A 144 31.14 -8.84 17.83
C LYS A 144 29.81 -8.83 18.57
N THR A 145 29.76 -8.27 19.76
CA THR A 145 28.53 -8.10 20.55
C THR A 145 27.61 -7.12 19.87
N LEU A 146 28.13 -5.97 19.40
CA LEU A 146 27.34 -5.00 18.66
C LEU A 146 26.74 -5.64 17.39
N PHE A 147 27.55 -6.32 16.59
CA PHE A 147 27.07 -7.00 15.38
C PHE A 147 25.96 -8.02 15.67
N ARG A 148 26.06 -8.78 16.77
CA ARG A 148 25.03 -9.76 17.17
C ARG A 148 23.74 -9.12 17.66
N LYS A 149 23.79 -7.89 18.17
CA LYS A 149 22.66 -7.21 18.81
C LYS A 149 22.15 -6.00 18.02
N LYS A 150 22.77 -5.67 16.88
CA LYS A 150 22.46 -4.50 16.05
C LYS A 150 20.98 -4.46 15.65
N ASP A 151 20.41 -5.60 15.27
CA ASP A 151 19.02 -5.66 14.82
C ASP A 151 18.08 -5.32 15.99
N ALA A 152 18.29 -5.96 17.16
CA ALA A 152 17.51 -5.70 18.36
C ALA A 152 17.60 -4.23 18.83
N LEU A 153 18.80 -3.63 18.71
CA LEU A 153 19.00 -2.21 18.99
C LEU A 153 18.27 -1.33 17.96
N GLY A 154 18.39 -1.64 16.67
CA GLY A 154 17.71 -0.92 15.59
C GLY A 154 16.20 -0.94 15.71
N HIS A 155 15.61 -2.11 15.98
CA HIS A 155 14.18 -2.25 16.28
C HIS A 155 13.77 -1.42 17.49
N ALA A 156 14.55 -1.45 18.58
CA ALA A 156 14.22 -0.67 19.77
C ALA A 156 14.31 0.85 19.53
N LEU A 157 15.30 1.30 18.76
CA LEU A 157 15.43 2.69 18.35
C LEU A 157 14.23 3.13 17.51
N TRP A 158 13.83 2.34 16.52
CA TRP A 158 12.65 2.65 15.70
C TRP A 158 11.35 2.64 16.50
N GLU A 159 11.14 1.62 17.33
CA GLU A 159 9.88 1.40 18.04
C GLU A 159 9.65 2.38 19.20
N ARG A 160 10.70 2.68 19.98
CA ARG A 160 10.57 3.44 21.24
C ARG A 160 11.22 4.81 21.20
N HIS A 161 12.30 4.99 20.43
CA HIS A 161 13.11 6.20 20.46
C HIS A 161 13.46 6.73 19.06
N PRO A 162 12.47 6.91 18.15
CA PRO A 162 12.74 7.28 16.76
C PRO A 162 13.49 8.62 16.64
N ALA A 163 13.23 9.57 17.55
CA ALA A 163 13.95 10.85 17.59
C ALA A 163 15.47 10.68 17.71
N LEU A 164 15.95 9.73 18.54
CA LEU A 164 17.39 9.46 18.67
C LEU A 164 17.98 8.90 17.38
N LEU A 165 17.23 8.04 16.68
CA LEU A 165 17.68 7.50 15.40
C LEU A 165 17.85 8.60 14.35
N PHE A 166 16.94 9.58 14.33
CA PHE A 166 17.03 10.72 13.42
C PHE A 166 18.12 11.73 13.81
N GLU A 167 18.36 11.95 15.12
CA GLU A 167 19.53 12.70 15.60
C GLU A 167 20.83 12.09 15.08
N LEU A 168 20.95 10.76 15.07
CA LEU A 168 22.12 10.06 14.54
C LEU A 168 22.26 10.17 13.02
N LEU A 169 21.15 10.26 12.28
CA LEU A 169 21.17 10.43 10.82
C LEU A 169 21.62 11.85 10.42
N ASP A 170 21.28 12.87 11.22
CA ASP A 170 21.59 14.28 10.94
C ASP A 170 22.98 14.73 11.41
N GLY A 171 23.50 14.10 12.46
CA GLY A 171 24.78 14.50 13.03
C GLY A 171 25.99 14.09 12.17
N ASP A 172 27.09 14.83 12.31
CA ASP A 172 28.43 14.42 11.87
C ASP A 172 29.04 13.37 12.84
N SER A 173 28.22 12.44 13.30
CA SER A 173 28.62 11.39 14.23
C SER A 173 29.27 10.23 13.48
N GLU A 174 30.29 9.60 14.09
CA GLU A 174 30.84 8.33 13.61
C GLU A 174 29.78 7.21 13.55
N LEU A 175 28.64 7.40 14.22
CA LEU A 175 27.49 6.49 14.22
C LEU A 175 26.49 6.73 13.09
N GLN A 176 26.68 7.75 12.26
CA GLN A 176 25.78 8.03 11.14
C GLN A 176 25.68 6.84 10.15
N PRO A 177 26.79 6.16 9.75
CA PRO A 177 26.70 4.97 8.91
C PRO A 177 25.92 3.83 9.57
N PHE A 178 26.01 3.70 10.89
CA PHE A 178 25.26 2.72 11.67
C PHE A 178 23.75 3.01 11.65
N ALA A 179 23.36 4.28 11.79
CA ALA A 179 21.95 4.68 11.68
C ALA A 179 21.39 4.46 10.27
N TYR A 180 22.16 4.78 9.22
CA TYR A 180 21.78 4.48 7.84
C TYR A 180 21.59 2.97 7.62
N GLN A 181 22.48 2.14 8.18
CA GLN A 181 22.37 0.69 8.10
C GLN A 181 21.10 0.19 8.80
N ILE A 182 20.77 0.68 10.00
CA ILE A 182 19.55 0.28 10.72
C ILE A 182 18.32 0.56 9.86
N VAL A 183 18.13 1.80 9.38
CA VAL A 183 16.95 2.16 8.56
C VAL A 183 16.94 1.37 7.24
N GLY A 184 18.13 1.12 6.68
CA GLY A 184 18.33 0.30 5.49
C GLY A 184 17.88 -1.15 5.65
N GLU A 185 18.04 -1.74 6.84
CA GLU A 185 17.81 -3.17 7.10
C GLU A 185 16.45 -3.46 7.76
N LEU A 186 15.74 -2.46 8.31
CA LEU A 186 14.45 -2.66 8.94
C LEU A 186 13.40 -3.28 7.98
N PRO A 187 12.57 -4.22 8.43
CA PRO A 187 11.46 -4.72 7.61
C PRO A 187 10.51 -3.59 7.17
N VAL A 188 10.02 -3.64 5.92
CA VAL A 188 9.16 -2.58 5.35
C VAL A 188 7.86 -2.44 6.15
N ASP A 189 7.26 -3.55 6.54
CA ASP A 189 6.06 -3.60 7.36
C ASP A 189 6.24 -2.92 8.71
N GLU A 190 7.41 -3.10 9.35
CA GLU A 190 7.74 -2.40 10.61
C GLU A 190 7.94 -0.90 10.42
N LEU A 191 8.58 -0.47 9.33
CA LEU A 191 8.73 0.94 8.98
C LEU A 191 7.36 1.60 8.78
N VAL A 192 6.44 0.91 8.11
CA VAL A 192 5.11 1.44 7.82
C VAL A 192 4.20 1.44 9.05
N CYS A 193 4.28 0.42 9.92
CA CYS A 193 3.45 0.35 11.14
C CYS A 193 3.68 1.51 12.10
N ARG A 194 4.87 2.14 12.06
CA ARG A 194 5.23 3.30 12.87
C ARG A 194 5.66 4.48 11.99
N TRP A 195 4.97 4.64 10.86
CA TRP A 195 5.26 5.73 9.94
C TRP A 195 5.27 7.08 10.69
N PRO A 196 6.34 7.88 10.57
CA PRO A 196 6.48 9.11 11.35
C PRO A 196 5.44 10.14 10.92
N SER A 197 4.90 10.92 11.86
CA SER A 197 3.92 11.98 11.54
C SER A 197 4.58 13.26 11.00
N ASP A 198 5.88 13.43 11.22
CA ASP A 198 6.65 14.61 10.80
C ASP A 198 7.11 14.51 9.33
N GLU A 199 6.79 15.53 8.51
CA GLU A 199 7.11 15.55 7.07
C GLU A 199 8.62 15.39 6.81
N GLU A 200 9.47 16.09 7.58
CA GLU A 200 10.91 16.04 7.38
C GLU A 200 11.48 14.63 7.62
N THR A 201 10.96 13.97 8.63
CA THR A 201 11.30 12.59 8.97
C THR A 201 10.83 11.61 7.89
N GLN A 202 9.60 11.75 7.40
CA GLN A 202 9.05 10.93 6.30
C GLN A 202 9.91 11.03 5.04
N GLU A 203 10.32 12.24 4.68
CA GLU A 203 11.19 12.51 3.52
C GLU A 203 12.52 11.76 3.60
N ARG A 204 13.12 11.71 4.79
CA ARG A 204 14.41 11.04 5.01
C ARG A 204 14.27 9.54 4.92
N VAL A 205 13.26 8.97 5.56
CA VAL A 205 12.98 7.51 5.47
C VAL A 205 12.74 7.12 4.01
N LEU A 206 11.96 7.90 3.25
CA LEU A 206 11.70 7.63 1.83
C LEU A 206 12.95 7.69 0.96
N ARG A 207 13.91 8.59 1.25
CA ARG A 207 15.18 8.65 0.51
C ARG A 207 16.02 7.40 0.71
N LEU A 208 15.96 6.78 1.88
CA LEU A 208 16.71 5.58 2.22
C LEU A 208 15.98 4.30 1.79
N ARG A 209 14.67 4.28 1.93
CA ARG A 209 13.82 3.12 1.72
C ARG A 209 12.68 3.47 0.78
N GLN A 210 13.01 3.59 -0.50
CA GLN A 210 12.02 3.85 -1.54
C GLN A 210 11.08 2.67 -1.76
N ASP A 211 11.44 1.47 -1.30
CA ASP A 211 10.61 0.26 -1.36
C ASP A 211 9.35 0.34 -0.50
N VAL A 212 9.28 1.22 0.51
CA VAL A 212 8.04 1.41 1.32
C VAL A 212 6.83 1.82 0.48
N VAL A 213 7.05 2.41 -0.69
CA VAL A 213 5.98 2.85 -1.61
C VAL A 213 5.20 1.68 -2.21
N THR A 214 5.71 0.46 -2.10
CA THR A 214 5.02 -0.75 -2.56
C THR A 214 4.05 -1.31 -1.53
N GLU A 215 4.01 -0.75 -0.31
CA GLU A 215 3.10 -1.18 0.74
C GLU A 215 1.83 -0.33 0.79
N PRO A 216 0.62 -0.92 0.71
CA PRO A 216 -0.63 -0.18 0.83
C PRO A 216 -0.75 0.60 2.14
N ALA A 217 -0.24 0.05 3.24
CA ALA A 217 -0.33 0.68 4.55
C ALA A 217 0.47 1.99 4.65
N PHE A 218 1.54 2.15 3.84
CA PHE A 218 2.28 3.42 3.75
C PHE A 218 1.35 4.51 3.19
N TRP A 219 0.67 4.20 2.09
CA TRP A 219 -0.27 5.14 1.46
C TRP A 219 -1.45 5.48 2.36
N SER A 220 -1.91 4.53 3.18
CA SER A 220 -2.96 4.81 4.18
C SER A 220 -2.49 5.70 5.33
N ALA A 221 -1.19 5.75 5.60
CA ALA A 221 -0.60 6.52 6.71
C ALA A 221 -0.19 7.96 6.33
N ILE A 222 -0.03 8.26 5.04
CA ILE A 222 0.38 9.61 4.63
C ILE A 222 -0.78 10.61 4.68
N GLU A 223 -0.48 11.80 5.21
CA GLU A 223 -1.42 12.93 5.26
C GLU A 223 -1.11 13.99 4.19
N VAL A 224 0.17 14.11 3.81
CA VAL A 224 0.70 15.08 2.84
C VAL A 224 1.50 14.33 1.80
N TRP A 225 1.45 14.80 0.55
CA TRP A 225 2.21 14.19 -0.55
C TRP A 225 3.72 14.39 -0.38
N PRO A 226 4.53 13.32 -0.20
CA PRO A 226 5.97 13.47 -0.03
C PRO A 226 6.69 13.88 -1.32
N LYS A 227 7.57 14.88 -1.21
CA LYS A 227 8.44 15.40 -2.27
C LYS A 227 9.44 14.36 -2.76
N ALA A 228 9.93 13.47 -1.89
CA ALA A 228 10.83 12.38 -2.26
C ALA A 228 10.26 11.48 -3.36
N LEU A 229 8.93 11.36 -3.48
CA LEU A 229 8.28 10.50 -4.48
C LEU A 229 8.45 11.02 -5.92
N ASN A 230 8.80 12.29 -6.12
CA ASN A 230 9.00 12.85 -7.45
C ASN A 230 10.19 12.20 -8.19
N GLY A 231 11.17 11.67 -7.44
CA GLY A 231 12.38 11.04 -7.95
C GLY A 231 12.31 9.53 -8.17
N LEU A 232 11.14 8.89 -7.97
CA LEU A 232 11.03 7.44 -8.08
C LEU A 232 11.38 6.93 -9.49
N GLY A 233 12.16 5.85 -9.53
CA GLY A 233 12.44 5.11 -10.77
C GLY A 233 11.18 4.52 -11.40
N ALA A 234 11.20 4.27 -12.71
CA ALA A 234 10.05 3.78 -13.46
C ALA A 234 9.50 2.43 -12.94
N GLU A 235 10.39 1.52 -12.54
CA GLU A 235 10.01 0.21 -11.98
C GLU A 235 9.24 0.37 -10.66
N LEU A 236 9.76 1.19 -9.75
CA LEU A 236 9.11 1.48 -8.47
C LEU A 236 7.77 2.22 -8.67
N LYS A 237 7.67 3.12 -9.65
CA LYS A 237 6.39 3.78 -9.98
C LYS A 237 5.31 2.78 -10.40
N SER A 238 5.68 1.73 -11.15
CA SER A 238 4.75 0.67 -11.54
C SER A 238 4.29 -0.14 -10.33
N ALA A 239 5.22 -0.56 -9.47
CA ALA A 239 4.90 -1.31 -8.24
C ALA A 239 4.08 -0.46 -7.24
N ALA A 240 4.41 0.83 -7.11
CA ALA A 240 3.70 1.79 -6.28
C ALA A 240 2.26 2.01 -6.71
N ALA A 241 1.94 1.91 -8.00
CA ALA A 241 0.61 2.19 -8.52
C ALA A 241 -0.48 1.34 -7.85
N THR A 242 -0.24 0.04 -7.73
CA THR A 242 -1.17 -0.91 -7.09
C THR A 242 -1.32 -0.62 -5.60
N ALA A 243 -0.20 -0.45 -4.89
CA ALA A 243 -0.20 -0.14 -3.47
C ALA A 243 -0.92 1.18 -3.16
N MET A 244 -0.68 2.19 -4.00
CA MET A 244 -1.29 3.51 -3.90
C MET A 244 -2.80 3.47 -4.12
N VAL A 245 -3.27 2.76 -5.16
CA VAL A 245 -4.71 2.60 -5.43
C VAL A 245 -5.41 1.86 -4.28
N GLN A 246 -4.73 0.89 -3.68
CA GLN A 246 -5.26 0.13 -2.55
C GLN A 246 -5.30 0.93 -1.25
N GLY A 247 -4.27 1.74 -0.98
CA GLY A 247 -4.09 2.40 0.32
C GLY A 247 -4.63 3.83 0.43
N LEU A 248 -4.67 4.61 -0.67
CA LEU A 248 -5.16 5.99 -0.63
C LEU A 248 -6.69 6.08 -0.70
N GLU A 249 -7.25 6.80 0.27
CA GLU A 249 -8.68 7.12 0.34
C GLU A 249 -8.99 8.62 0.15
N ASN A 250 -8.05 9.51 0.45
CA ASN A 250 -8.23 10.97 0.38
C ASN A 250 -8.19 11.48 -1.09
N GLU A 251 -9.24 12.17 -1.53
CA GLU A 251 -9.37 12.67 -2.91
C GLU A 251 -8.23 13.61 -3.35
N GLN A 252 -7.73 14.47 -2.45
CA GLN A 252 -6.62 15.37 -2.76
C GLN A 252 -5.32 14.60 -2.98
N LEU A 253 -5.05 13.58 -2.15
CA LEU A 253 -3.87 12.73 -2.30
C LEU A 253 -3.99 11.81 -3.51
N ILE A 254 -5.19 11.32 -3.84
CA ILE A 254 -5.44 10.56 -5.08
C ILE A 254 -5.08 11.43 -6.30
N ALA A 255 -5.50 12.69 -6.33
CA ALA A 255 -5.16 13.59 -7.43
C ALA A 255 -3.64 13.86 -7.53
N ALA A 256 -2.94 14.00 -6.40
CA ALA A 256 -1.49 14.13 -6.37
C ALA A 256 -0.79 12.85 -6.87
N GLY A 257 -1.28 11.68 -6.43
CA GLY A 257 -0.79 10.37 -6.85
C GLY A 257 -0.96 10.11 -8.33
N MET A 258 -2.10 10.49 -8.89
CA MET A 258 -2.32 10.43 -10.33
C MET A 258 -1.33 11.27 -11.12
N LYS A 259 -1.00 12.48 -10.65
CA LYS A 259 -0.02 13.34 -11.30
C LYS A 259 1.39 12.73 -11.26
N ALA A 260 1.72 11.98 -10.21
CA ALA A 260 3.04 11.40 -10.02
C ALA A 260 3.26 10.08 -10.80
N ILE A 261 2.25 9.20 -10.82
CA ILE A 261 2.33 7.86 -11.41
C ILE A 261 1.67 7.79 -12.80
N GLY A 262 0.70 8.66 -13.07
CA GLY A 262 -0.05 8.74 -14.31
C GLY A 262 -1.42 8.06 -14.24
N GLU A 263 -2.39 8.62 -14.97
CA GLU A 263 -3.78 8.15 -14.95
C GLU A 263 -3.91 6.75 -15.59
N LEU A 264 -3.17 6.48 -16.67
CA LEU A 264 -3.17 5.18 -17.33
C LEU A 264 -2.66 4.06 -16.41
N ALA A 265 -1.56 4.31 -15.69
CA ALA A 265 -1.00 3.35 -14.75
C ALA A 265 -1.96 3.12 -13.57
N SER A 266 -2.62 4.18 -13.08
CA SER A 266 -3.61 4.10 -12.01
C SER A 266 -4.84 3.27 -12.41
N LEU A 267 -5.35 3.45 -13.64
CA LEU A 267 -6.47 2.64 -14.15
C LEU A 267 -6.08 1.16 -14.33
N LYS A 268 -4.88 0.88 -14.86
CA LYS A 268 -4.36 -0.49 -14.99
C LYS A 268 -4.18 -1.16 -13.62
N ALA A 269 -3.66 -0.42 -12.63
CA ALA A 269 -3.52 -0.90 -11.25
C ALA A 269 -4.89 -1.21 -10.61
N LEU A 270 -5.88 -0.34 -10.79
CA LEU A 270 -7.24 -0.58 -10.32
C LEU A 270 -7.85 -1.83 -10.96
N GLU A 271 -7.65 -2.02 -12.26
CA GLU A 271 -8.14 -3.21 -12.97
C GLU A 271 -7.52 -4.51 -12.44
N ILE A 272 -6.21 -4.51 -12.15
CA ILE A 272 -5.52 -5.65 -11.53
C ILE A 272 -6.15 -5.98 -10.16
N LEU A 273 -6.39 -4.97 -9.32
CA LEU A 273 -6.97 -5.15 -8.00
C LEU A 273 -8.40 -5.70 -8.07
N VAL A 274 -9.23 -5.18 -8.98
CA VAL A 274 -10.59 -5.66 -9.16
C VAL A 274 -10.60 -7.09 -9.70
N ALA A 275 -9.71 -7.43 -10.65
CA ALA A 275 -9.58 -8.79 -11.16
C ALA A 275 -9.14 -9.78 -10.06
N ALA A 276 -8.32 -9.33 -9.12
CA ALA A 276 -7.92 -10.10 -7.94
C ALA A 276 -8.99 -10.17 -6.84
N SER A 277 -10.16 -9.54 -7.03
CA SER A 277 -11.21 -9.38 -6.00
C SER A 277 -10.72 -8.67 -4.73
N THR A 278 -9.70 -7.83 -4.85
CA THR A 278 -9.18 -7.03 -3.74
C THR A 278 -10.10 -5.82 -3.51
N PRO A 279 -10.60 -5.60 -2.28
CA PRO A 279 -11.49 -4.47 -2.00
C PRO A 279 -10.74 -3.14 -2.13
N VAL A 280 -11.25 -2.25 -2.97
CA VAL A 280 -10.75 -0.87 -3.12
C VAL A 280 -11.89 0.09 -2.79
N LYS A 281 -11.91 0.62 -1.56
CA LYS A 281 -13.01 1.49 -1.10
C LYS A 281 -13.17 2.76 -1.93
N SER A 282 -12.05 3.33 -2.37
CA SER A 282 -11.97 4.59 -3.14
C SER A 282 -12.01 4.38 -4.65
N ALA A 283 -12.39 3.18 -5.15
CA ALA A 283 -12.29 2.83 -6.57
C ALA A 283 -12.99 3.83 -7.51
N ARG A 284 -14.19 4.30 -7.15
CA ARG A 284 -14.92 5.31 -7.95
C ARG A 284 -14.21 6.66 -7.94
N THR A 285 -13.60 7.06 -6.83
CA THR A 285 -12.81 8.30 -6.73
C THR A 285 -11.59 8.24 -7.64
N TRP A 286 -10.91 7.10 -7.68
CA TRP A 286 -9.84 6.82 -8.64
C TRP A 286 -10.35 6.94 -10.09
N VAL A 287 -11.43 6.27 -10.45
CA VAL A 287 -11.96 6.36 -11.82
C VAL A 287 -12.32 7.80 -12.19
N ARG A 288 -13.05 8.53 -11.32
CA ARG A 288 -13.41 9.94 -11.54
C ARG A 288 -12.19 10.82 -11.78
N ALA A 289 -11.15 10.65 -10.97
CA ALA A 289 -9.94 11.44 -11.11
C ALA A 289 -9.23 11.14 -12.45
N ALA A 290 -9.17 9.87 -12.87
CA ALA A 290 -8.58 9.48 -14.15
C ALA A 290 -9.37 9.98 -15.35
N CYS A 291 -10.70 10.05 -15.23
CA CYS A 291 -11.59 10.55 -16.29
C CYS A 291 -11.36 12.03 -16.67
N LYS A 292 -10.57 12.77 -15.89
CA LYS A 292 -10.11 14.12 -16.28
C LYS A 292 -9.14 14.11 -17.46
N ASN A 293 -8.45 12.99 -17.71
CA ASN A 293 -7.54 12.81 -18.84
C ASN A 293 -8.13 11.83 -19.87
N LEU A 294 -8.87 12.37 -20.85
CA LEU A 294 -9.57 11.57 -21.87
C LEU A 294 -8.62 10.75 -22.74
N SER A 295 -7.39 11.22 -22.97
CA SER A 295 -6.38 10.47 -23.73
C SER A 295 -5.91 9.24 -22.97
N ALA A 296 -5.70 9.36 -21.65
CA ALA A 296 -5.35 8.22 -20.80
C ALA A 296 -6.48 7.19 -20.74
N VAL A 297 -7.74 7.64 -20.65
CA VAL A 297 -8.91 6.75 -20.72
C VAL A 297 -8.98 6.04 -22.08
N ALA A 298 -8.76 6.75 -23.19
CA ALA A 298 -8.78 6.15 -24.53
C ALA A 298 -7.69 5.07 -24.69
N MET A 299 -6.47 5.34 -24.19
CA MET A 299 -5.38 4.36 -24.17
C MET A 299 -5.73 3.17 -23.28
N PHE A 300 -6.28 3.39 -22.08
CA PHE A 300 -6.72 2.31 -21.19
C PHE A 300 -7.77 1.40 -21.85
N LEU A 301 -8.79 1.98 -22.47
CA LEU A 301 -9.84 1.22 -23.15
C LEU A 301 -9.32 0.43 -24.37
N SER A 302 -8.26 0.91 -25.02
CA SER A 302 -7.68 0.26 -26.21
C SER A 302 -6.62 -0.80 -25.85
N GLU A 303 -5.73 -0.50 -24.91
CA GLU A 303 -4.51 -1.28 -24.66
C GLU A 303 -4.61 -2.29 -23.52
N SER A 304 -5.62 -2.18 -22.66
CA SER A 304 -5.68 -3.07 -21.51
C SER A 304 -5.76 -4.53 -21.97
N VAL A 305 -5.17 -5.44 -21.20
CA VAL A 305 -5.22 -6.88 -21.52
C VAL A 305 -6.47 -7.49 -20.92
N MET A 306 -6.82 -7.04 -19.71
CA MET A 306 -8.04 -7.43 -19.01
C MET A 306 -9.10 -6.34 -19.16
N THR A 307 -10.35 -6.68 -18.84
CA THR A 307 -11.45 -5.71 -18.80
C THR A 307 -12.37 -6.07 -17.66
N SER A 308 -12.43 -5.23 -16.63
CA SER A 308 -13.40 -5.38 -15.56
C SER A 308 -14.70 -4.64 -15.91
N GLY A 309 -15.85 -5.34 -15.81
CA GLY A 309 -17.16 -4.73 -15.95
C GLY A 309 -17.36 -3.55 -14.98
N PHE A 310 -16.89 -3.67 -13.74
CA PHE A 310 -16.98 -2.60 -12.73
C PHE A 310 -16.22 -1.34 -13.13
N VAL A 311 -14.98 -1.48 -13.64
CA VAL A 311 -14.16 -0.33 -14.06
C VAL A 311 -14.81 0.35 -15.27
N LEU A 312 -15.25 -0.43 -16.27
CA LEU A 312 -15.94 0.12 -17.43
C LEU A 312 -17.25 0.83 -17.07
N GLN A 313 -18.08 0.25 -16.20
CA GLN A 313 -19.30 0.88 -15.72
C GLN A 313 -19.02 2.18 -14.97
N SER A 314 -17.95 2.21 -14.17
CA SER A 314 -17.53 3.41 -13.46
C SER A 314 -17.07 4.51 -14.43
N ILE A 315 -16.32 4.16 -15.48
CA ILE A 315 -15.92 5.12 -16.53
C ILE A 315 -17.16 5.62 -17.28
N ALA A 316 -18.08 4.72 -17.64
CA ALA A 316 -19.33 5.04 -18.34
C ALA A 316 -20.26 5.94 -17.50
N TYR A 317 -20.18 5.84 -16.18
CA TYR A 317 -20.91 6.70 -15.26
C TYR A 317 -20.32 8.11 -15.18
N GLU A 318 -18.99 8.24 -15.18
CA GLU A 318 -18.30 9.53 -15.02
C GLU A 318 -18.16 10.31 -16.34
N LEU A 319 -18.21 9.64 -17.50
CA LEU A 319 -18.02 10.27 -18.81
C LEU A 319 -19.29 10.29 -19.66
N PRO A 320 -19.57 11.40 -20.37
CA PRO A 320 -20.55 11.38 -21.46
C PRO A 320 -20.16 10.42 -22.58
N THR A 321 -21.15 9.83 -23.25
CA THR A 321 -20.96 8.83 -24.31
C THR A 321 -20.08 9.26 -25.48
N ASP A 322 -20.02 10.56 -25.76
CA ASP A 322 -19.25 11.15 -26.85
C ASP A 322 -17.91 11.77 -26.39
N ALA A 323 -17.57 11.68 -25.09
CA ALA A 323 -16.40 12.35 -24.51
C ALA A 323 -15.07 11.71 -24.95
N VAL A 324 -14.97 10.37 -24.95
CA VAL A 324 -13.76 9.69 -25.40
C VAL A 324 -13.62 9.86 -26.93
N PRO A 325 -12.56 10.50 -27.43
CA PRO A 325 -12.42 10.79 -28.86
C PRO A 325 -12.13 9.51 -29.66
N ASN A 326 -12.59 9.49 -30.91
CA ASN A 326 -12.25 8.47 -31.90
C ASN A 326 -11.96 9.16 -33.25
N ALA A 327 -10.77 9.77 -33.34
CA ALA A 327 -10.34 10.50 -34.53
C ALA A 327 -9.74 9.56 -35.61
N SER A 328 -9.13 8.45 -35.19
CA SER A 328 -8.49 7.46 -36.04
C SER A 328 -8.53 6.07 -35.40
N GLY A 329 -8.53 5.02 -36.23
CA GLY A 329 -8.53 3.63 -35.76
C GLY A 329 -9.91 3.11 -35.33
N GLN A 330 -9.88 2.01 -34.59
CA GLN A 330 -11.07 1.38 -34.01
C GLN A 330 -11.44 2.08 -32.69
N ASP A 331 -12.74 2.25 -32.44
CA ASP A 331 -13.20 2.92 -31.22
C ASP A 331 -12.67 2.24 -29.94
N PRO A 332 -12.09 3.00 -28.98
CA PRO A 332 -11.63 2.42 -27.71
C PRO A 332 -12.74 1.67 -26.96
N TRP A 333 -13.99 2.15 -27.02
CA TRP A 333 -15.11 1.47 -26.39
C TRP A 333 -15.46 0.16 -27.09
N VAL A 334 -15.33 0.07 -28.41
CA VAL A 334 -15.55 -1.21 -29.12
C VAL A 334 -14.54 -2.24 -28.67
N GLN A 335 -13.26 -1.85 -28.54
CA GLN A 335 -12.21 -2.76 -28.09
C GLN A 335 -12.46 -3.24 -26.66
N ALA A 336 -12.75 -2.34 -25.73
CA ALA A 336 -13.04 -2.68 -24.34
C ALA A 336 -14.31 -3.56 -24.19
N LEU A 337 -15.42 -3.18 -24.84
CA LEU A 337 -16.67 -3.94 -24.75
C LEU A 337 -16.56 -5.31 -25.42
N SER A 338 -15.84 -5.42 -26.54
CA SER A 338 -15.61 -6.72 -27.19
C SER A 338 -14.84 -7.66 -26.28
N ARG A 339 -13.79 -7.17 -25.61
CA ARG A 339 -13.00 -7.94 -24.64
C ARG A 339 -13.85 -8.37 -23.44
N LEU A 340 -14.65 -7.46 -22.87
CA LEU A 340 -15.55 -7.79 -21.78
C LEU A 340 -16.57 -8.88 -22.19
N ARG A 341 -17.20 -8.74 -23.36
CA ARG A 341 -18.18 -9.71 -23.87
C ARG A 341 -17.55 -11.10 -24.09
N GLN A 342 -16.30 -11.15 -24.55
CA GLN A 342 -15.55 -12.41 -24.70
C GLN A 342 -15.27 -13.08 -23.34
N SER A 343 -15.04 -12.29 -22.29
CA SER A 343 -14.76 -12.83 -20.94
C SER A 343 -16.02 -13.20 -20.14
N GLU A 344 -17.10 -12.41 -20.24
CA GLU A 344 -18.29 -12.54 -19.39
C GLU A 344 -19.52 -13.10 -20.15
N ASN A 345 -19.38 -13.42 -21.45
CA ASN A 345 -20.43 -13.84 -22.40
C ASN A 345 -21.56 -12.81 -22.66
N ALA A 346 -21.86 -11.93 -21.71
CA ALA A 346 -22.84 -10.87 -21.83
C ALA A 346 -22.27 -9.54 -21.32
N LEU A 347 -22.81 -8.43 -21.82
CA LEU A 347 -22.48 -7.10 -21.31
C LEU A 347 -23.52 -6.69 -20.27
N PRO A 348 -23.11 -5.97 -19.21
CA PRO A 348 -24.05 -5.31 -18.32
C PRO A 348 -24.98 -4.34 -19.08
N VAL A 349 -26.26 -4.33 -18.72
CA VAL A 349 -27.31 -3.51 -19.40
C VAL A 349 -26.92 -2.04 -19.52
N GLN A 350 -26.33 -1.46 -18.46
CA GLN A 350 -25.80 -0.09 -18.48
C GLN A 350 -24.76 0.13 -19.59
N LEU A 351 -23.85 -0.82 -19.80
CA LEU A 351 -22.84 -0.74 -20.87
C LEU A 351 -23.47 -0.95 -22.25
N CYS A 352 -24.51 -1.78 -22.37
CA CYS A 352 -25.29 -1.88 -23.60
C CYS A 352 -25.96 -0.54 -23.94
N ALA A 353 -26.63 0.11 -22.98
CA ALA A 353 -27.27 1.40 -23.18
C ALA A 353 -26.25 2.49 -23.54
N TYR A 354 -25.11 2.52 -22.84
CA TYR A 354 -24.01 3.45 -23.11
C TYR A 354 -23.41 3.26 -24.51
N GLY A 355 -23.08 2.02 -24.89
CA GLY A 355 -22.52 1.70 -26.20
C GLY A 355 -23.51 1.96 -27.34
N PHE A 356 -24.80 1.64 -27.14
CA PHE A 356 -25.86 1.95 -28.10
C PHE A 356 -26.02 3.45 -28.31
N ARG A 357 -26.03 4.24 -27.22
CA ARG A 357 -26.03 5.71 -27.30
C ARG A 357 -24.80 6.23 -28.04
N ARG A 358 -23.62 5.69 -27.76
CA ARG A 358 -22.37 6.06 -28.46
C ARG A 358 -22.42 5.75 -29.95
N ALA A 359 -23.07 4.65 -30.35
CA ALA A 359 -23.31 4.30 -31.76
C ALA A 359 -24.24 5.33 -32.45
N LEU A 360 -25.28 5.79 -31.74
CA LEU A 360 -26.15 6.87 -32.19
C LEU A 360 -25.50 8.26 -32.14
N GLY A 361 -24.40 8.41 -31.42
CA GLY A 361 -23.65 9.66 -31.28
C GLY A 361 -22.89 10.08 -32.53
N ARG A 362 -22.11 11.16 -32.38
CA ARG A 362 -21.28 11.72 -33.45
C ARG A 362 -19.81 11.32 -33.33
N SER A 363 -19.36 10.91 -32.14
CA SER A 363 -17.93 10.75 -31.86
C SER A 363 -17.35 9.42 -32.34
N SER A 364 -18.14 8.33 -32.42
CA SER A 364 -17.64 7.02 -32.86
C SER A 364 -17.61 6.88 -34.38
N ARG A 365 -16.51 6.33 -34.92
CA ARG A 365 -16.40 5.84 -36.30
C ARG A 365 -16.71 4.35 -36.46
N SER A 366 -16.85 3.62 -35.35
CA SER A 366 -17.14 2.19 -35.32
C SER A 366 -18.58 1.96 -34.87
N LYS A 367 -19.53 2.63 -35.54
CA LYS A 367 -20.94 2.66 -35.11
C LYS A 367 -21.59 1.29 -35.30
N GLU A 368 -21.28 0.66 -36.43
CA GLU A 368 -21.71 -0.66 -36.81
C GLU A 368 -21.32 -1.72 -35.77
N GLU A 369 -20.05 -1.73 -35.35
CA GLU A 369 -19.55 -2.66 -34.34
C GLU A 369 -20.20 -2.41 -32.98
N LEU A 370 -20.40 -1.15 -32.59
CA LEU A 370 -21.13 -0.82 -31.36
C LEU A 370 -22.58 -1.32 -31.41
N PHE A 371 -23.28 -1.16 -32.53
CA PHE A 371 -24.63 -1.70 -32.69
C PHE A 371 -24.63 -3.24 -32.59
N GLN A 372 -23.71 -3.93 -33.27
CA GLN A 372 -23.57 -5.39 -33.19
C GLN A 372 -23.27 -5.88 -31.77
N LEU A 373 -22.51 -5.12 -30.99
CA LEU A 373 -22.19 -5.47 -29.60
C LEU A 373 -23.38 -5.27 -28.66
N THR A 374 -24.21 -4.26 -28.88
CA THR A 374 -25.14 -3.75 -27.85
C THR A 374 -26.63 -3.89 -28.17
N PHE A 375 -27.03 -3.87 -29.44
CA PHE A 375 -28.44 -3.74 -29.82
C PHE A 375 -29.32 -4.88 -29.30
N GLU A 376 -28.94 -6.13 -29.55
CA GLU A 376 -29.79 -7.27 -29.22
C GLU A 376 -29.93 -7.46 -27.70
N GLN A 377 -28.84 -7.32 -26.95
CA GLN A 377 -28.87 -7.40 -25.48
C GLN A 377 -29.69 -6.25 -24.88
N LEU A 378 -29.55 -5.04 -25.40
CA LEU A 378 -30.35 -3.89 -24.95
C LEU A 378 -31.85 -4.07 -25.26
N HIS A 379 -32.17 -4.58 -26.46
CA HIS A 379 -33.55 -4.90 -26.83
C HIS A 379 -34.13 -6.00 -25.95
N GLY A 380 -33.36 -7.05 -25.66
CA GLY A 380 -33.72 -8.13 -24.74
C GLY A 380 -34.01 -7.60 -23.33
N ALA A 381 -33.13 -6.75 -22.79
CA ALA A 381 -33.32 -6.12 -21.49
C ALA A 381 -34.60 -5.25 -21.45
N ALA A 382 -34.87 -4.48 -22.52
CA ALA A 382 -36.11 -3.72 -22.63
C ALA A 382 -37.35 -4.63 -22.69
N ARG A 383 -37.27 -5.75 -23.42
CA ARG A 383 -38.36 -6.73 -23.56
C ARG A 383 -38.67 -7.41 -22.23
N ASN A 384 -37.64 -7.70 -21.44
CA ASN A 384 -37.76 -8.38 -20.16
C ASN A 384 -38.00 -7.42 -18.98
N SER A 385 -38.14 -6.11 -19.24
CA SER A 385 -38.25 -5.08 -18.19
C SER A 385 -37.03 -5.00 -17.24
N GLU A 386 -35.86 -5.39 -17.73
CA GLU A 386 -34.56 -5.31 -17.01
C GLU A 386 -33.85 -3.97 -17.28
N LEU A 387 -34.31 -3.21 -18.28
CA LEU A 387 -33.79 -1.87 -18.57
C LEU A 387 -34.38 -0.85 -17.59
N GLY A 388 -33.59 -0.50 -16.57
CA GLY A 388 -33.96 0.50 -15.56
C GLY A 388 -34.11 1.92 -16.15
N GLU A 389 -34.78 2.80 -15.39
CA GLU A 389 -34.98 4.20 -15.82
C GLU A 389 -33.68 4.96 -16.11
N PRO A 390 -32.62 4.88 -15.30
CA PRO A 390 -31.38 5.63 -15.58
C PRO A 390 -30.75 5.24 -16.93
N ASP A 391 -30.78 3.95 -17.27
CA ASP A 391 -30.24 3.43 -18.54
C ASP A 391 -31.15 3.79 -19.73
N TRP A 392 -32.46 3.87 -19.49
CA TRP A 392 -33.42 4.33 -20.50
C TRP A 392 -33.28 5.83 -20.80
N GLU A 393 -33.23 6.67 -19.76
CA GLU A 393 -33.04 8.12 -19.88
C GLU A 393 -31.74 8.45 -20.62
N LEU A 394 -30.70 7.62 -20.43
CA LEU A 394 -29.46 7.73 -21.16
C LEU A 394 -29.72 7.71 -22.67
N ILE A 395 -30.49 6.77 -23.21
CA ILE A 395 -30.70 6.64 -24.67
C ILE A 395 -31.86 7.47 -25.21
N GLU A 396 -32.86 7.77 -24.38
CA GLU A 396 -34.19 8.23 -24.80
C GLU A 396 -34.16 9.46 -25.72
N ASN A 397 -33.34 10.45 -25.38
CA ASN A 397 -33.25 11.72 -26.10
C ASN A 397 -32.67 11.61 -27.52
N LEU A 398 -32.07 10.46 -27.87
CA LEU A 398 -31.55 10.21 -29.22
C LEU A 398 -32.45 9.27 -30.05
N LEU A 399 -33.50 8.72 -29.44
CA LEU A 399 -34.42 7.85 -30.16
C LEU A 399 -35.34 8.67 -31.06
N PRO A 400 -35.72 8.16 -32.25
CA PRO A 400 -36.69 8.80 -33.11
C PRO A 400 -38.01 9.12 -32.39
N TRP A 401 -38.71 10.14 -32.88
CA TRP A 401 -40.02 10.50 -32.37
C TRP A 401 -40.99 9.32 -32.49
N ALA A 402 -41.76 9.09 -31.43
CA ALA A 402 -42.88 8.16 -31.41
C ALA A 402 -44.15 8.90 -31.00
N SER A 403 -45.28 8.51 -31.59
CA SER A 403 -46.61 8.97 -31.18
C SER A 403 -46.86 8.63 -29.72
N ALA A 404 -47.69 9.42 -29.04
CA ALA A 404 -47.95 9.26 -27.60
C ALA A 404 -48.33 7.82 -27.22
N ASP A 405 -49.14 7.16 -28.05
CA ASP A 405 -49.63 5.80 -27.84
C ASP A 405 -48.56 4.70 -28.01
N LEU A 406 -47.40 5.04 -28.59
CA LEU A 406 -46.26 4.13 -28.81
C LEU A 406 -45.01 4.55 -28.04
N ARG A 407 -45.06 5.63 -27.26
CA ARG A 407 -43.90 6.09 -26.46
C ARG A 407 -43.47 5.09 -25.41
N TRP A 408 -44.42 4.30 -24.89
CA TRP A 408 -44.17 3.27 -23.89
C TRP A 408 -43.44 2.04 -24.46
N ASP A 409 -43.50 1.79 -25.78
CA ASP A 409 -42.86 0.63 -26.40
C ASP A 409 -41.35 0.90 -26.62
N ARG A 410 -40.58 0.65 -25.56
CA ARG A 410 -39.12 0.79 -25.56
C ARG A 410 -38.47 -0.06 -26.66
N CYS A 411 -38.94 -1.29 -26.84
CA CYS A 411 -38.43 -2.21 -27.84
C CYS A 411 -38.61 -1.68 -29.26
N LEU A 412 -39.78 -1.13 -29.59
CA LEU A 412 -40.06 -0.49 -30.88
C LEU A 412 -39.13 0.70 -31.11
N ARG A 413 -39.01 1.59 -30.13
CA ARG A 413 -38.17 2.79 -30.24
C ARG A 413 -36.69 2.45 -30.47
N ILE A 414 -36.19 1.41 -29.79
CA ILE A 414 -34.82 0.89 -30.00
C ILE A 414 -34.65 0.35 -31.42
N ARG A 415 -35.61 -0.44 -31.95
CA ARG A 415 -35.57 -0.95 -33.33
C ARG A 415 -35.62 0.17 -34.37
N LYS A 416 -36.49 1.16 -34.19
CA LYS A 416 -36.58 2.34 -35.06
C LYS A 416 -35.30 3.16 -35.06
N ALA A 417 -34.69 3.35 -33.90
CA ALA A 417 -33.40 4.04 -33.81
C ALA A 417 -32.30 3.33 -34.62
N LEU A 418 -32.24 2.00 -34.53
CA LEU A 418 -31.31 1.19 -35.33
C LEU A 418 -31.60 1.32 -36.83
N ALA A 419 -32.86 1.16 -37.24
CA ALA A 419 -33.29 1.27 -38.63
C ALA A 419 -32.94 2.64 -39.22
N ASN A 420 -33.30 3.72 -38.52
CA ASN A 420 -32.98 5.08 -38.91
C ASN A 420 -31.46 5.31 -38.99
N ALA A 421 -30.68 4.77 -38.05
CA ALA A 421 -29.22 4.89 -38.08
C ALA A 421 -28.63 4.27 -39.35
N TYR A 422 -29.04 3.06 -39.74
CA TYR A 422 -28.52 2.40 -40.94
C TYR A 422 -29.00 3.05 -42.24
N VAL A 423 -30.28 3.37 -42.35
CA VAL A 423 -30.88 3.91 -43.59
C VAL A 423 -30.53 5.39 -43.77
N ALA A 424 -30.87 6.23 -42.80
CA ALA A 424 -30.74 7.68 -42.94
C ALA A 424 -29.31 8.18 -42.80
N ARG A 425 -28.44 7.45 -42.09
CA ARG A 425 -27.02 7.83 -41.91
C ARG A 425 -26.04 7.00 -42.74
N HIS A 426 -26.57 6.19 -43.66
CA HIS A 426 -25.79 5.40 -44.62
C HIS A 426 -24.68 4.55 -44.00
N LEU A 427 -24.97 3.86 -42.89
CA LEU A 427 -24.02 2.90 -42.31
C LEU A 427 -23.81 1.72 -43.26
N TRP A 428 -22.69 1.01 -43.09
CA TRP A 428 -22.31 -0.05 -44.02
C TRP A 428 -23.36 -1.18 -44.05
N ALA A 429 -23.97 -1.38 -45.22
CA ALA A 429 -25.05 -2.37 -45.41
C ALA A 429 -24.63 -3.80 -45.10
N GLY A 430 -23.34 -4.14 -45.24
CA GLY A 430 -22.84 -5.44 -44.81
C GLY A 430 -23.13 -5.66 -43.33
N ALA A 431 -22.61 -4.78 -42.47
CA ALA A 431 -22.69 -4.91 -41.02
C ALA A 431 -24.12 -5.15 -40.49
N PHE A 432 -25.13 -4.62 -41.18
CA PHE A 432 -26.53 -4.75 -40.79
C PHE A 432 -26.98 -6.22 -40.61
N ALA A 433 -26.44 -7.16 -41.39
CA ALA A 433 -26.83 -8.57 -41.30
C ALA A 433 -26.45 -9.24 -39.97
N TRP A 434 -25.56 -8.62 -39.19
CA TRP A 434 -25.01 -9.13 -37.94
C TRP A 434 -25.49 -8.36 -36.70
N VAL A 435 -26.41 -7.39 -36.84
CA VAL A 435 -26.89 -6.59 -35.68
C VAL A 435 -27.73 -7.41 -34.70
N ALA A 436 -28.34 -8.49 -35.17
CA ALA A 436 -29.09 -9.44 -34.34
C ALA A 436 -28.71 -10.87 -34.75
N GLU A 437 -28.54 -11.74 -33.76
CA GLU A 437 -28.34 -13.18 -33.87
C GLU A 437 -29.71 -13.89 -33.95
N SER A 438 -30.71 -13.45 -33.17
CA SER A 438 -32.08 -13.95 -33.27
C SER A 438 -32.72 -13.64 -34.63
N GLU A 439 -33.25 -14.67 -35.30
CA GLU A 439 -34.03 -14.50 -36.53
C GLU A 439 -35.31 -13.69 -36.31
N ASP A 440 -36.02 -13.93 -35.21
CA ASP A 440 -37.27 -13.25 -34.89
C ASP A 440 -37.03 -11.75 -34.69
N LEU A 441 -35.99 -11.40 -33.91
CA LEU A 441 -35.61 -10.01 -33.72
C LEU A 441 -35.18 -9.37 -35.05
N PHE A 442 -34.37 -10.08 -35.84
CA PHE A 442 -33.93 -9.56 -37.14
C PHE A 442 -35.12 -9.28 -38.06
N GLN A 443 -36.12 -10.16 -38.13
CA GLN A 443 -37.35 -9.93 -38.91
C GLN A 443 -38.14 -8.71 -38.42
N LEU A 444 -38.21 -8.47 -37.11
CA LEU A 444 -38.83 -7.25 -36.57
C LEU A 444 -38.07 -6.00 -36.99
N VAL A 445 -36.73 -6.03 -37.01
CA VAL A 445 -35.92 -4.91 -37.49
C VAL A 445 -36.11 -4.69 -39.00
N LEU A 446 -36.25 -5.75 -39.80
CA LEU A 446 -36.54 -5.62 -41.24
C LEU A 446 -37.83 -4.84 -41.51
N LYS A 447 -38.85 -5.00 -40.67
CA LYS A 447 -40.09 -4.22 -40.73
C LYS A 447 -39.83 -2.74 -40.47
N GLU A 448 -39.12 -2.41 -39.40
CA GLU A 448 -38.80 -0.99 -39.13
C GLU A 448 -37.92 -0.38 -40.23
N VAL A 449 -37.01 -1.15 -40.84
CA VAL A 449 -36.17 -0.67 -41.94
C VAL A 449 -36.98 -0.40 -43.20
N VAL A 450 -37.94 -1.25 -43.56
CA VAL A 450 -38.71 -1.07 -44.80
C VAL A 450 -39.64 0.15 -44.76
N ASP A 451 -40.06 0.53 -43.55
CA ASP A 451 -40.90 1.70 -43.28
C ASP A 451 -40.11 3.02 -43.37
N GLU A 452 -38.78 2.98 -43.30
CA GLU A 452 -37.92 4.15 -43.50
C GLU A 452 -37.81 4.53 -44.99
N TRP A 453 -37.69 5.83 -45.27
CA TRP A 453 -37.52 6.30 -46.65
C TRP A 453 -36.20 5.76 -47.23
N GLY A 454 -36.29 5.00 -48.33
CA GLY A 454 -35.15 4.32 -48.94
C GLY A 454 -34.83 2.94 -48.34
N GLY A 455 -35.61 2.46 -47.37
CA GLY A 455 -35.43 1.17 -46.69
C GLY A 455 -35.35 -0.04 -47.62
N GLN A 456 -36.27 -0.17 -48.58
CA GLN A 456 -36.23 -1.25 -49.57
C GLN A 456 -34.94 -1.26 -50.40
N ARG A 457 -34.44 -0.08 -50.79
CA ARG A 457 -33.19 0.04 -51.53
C ARG A 457 -32.03 -0.41 -50.66
N PHE A 458 -31.97 0.06 -49.41
CA PHE A 458 -30.96 -0.36 -48.44
C PHE A 458 -30.96 -1.88 -48.25
N LEU A 459 -32.13 -2.52 -48.07
CA LEU A 459 -32.20 -3.98 -47.91
C LEU A 459 -31.71 -4.76 -49.14
N ARG A 460 -31.91 -4.24 -50.36
CA ARG A 460 -31.32 -4.81 -51.58
C ARG A 460 -29.79 -4.68 -51.57
N GLU A 461 -29.25 -3.58 -51.06
CA GLU A 461 -27.79 -3.39 -50.88
C GLU A 461 -27.23 -4.36 -49.83
N VAL A 462 -27.91 -4.56 -48.70
CA VAL A 462 -27.56 -5.60 -47.70
C VAL A 462 -27.54 -6.97 -48.38
N GLN A 463 -28.59 -7.34 -49.11
CA GLN A 463 -28.68 -8.62 -49.81
C GLN A 463 -27.54 -8.82 -50.83
N ALA A 464 -27.16 -7.75 -51.53
CA ALA A 464 -26.04 -7.76 -52.48
C ALA A 464 -24.69 -7.96 -51.77
N SER A 465 -24.48 -7.31 -50.61
CA SER A 465 -23.26 -7.45 -49.81
C SER A 465 -23.03 -8.89 -49.31
N LEU A 466 -24.10 -9.65 -49.10
CA LEU A 466 -24.05 -11.04 -48.66
C LEU A 466 -23.87 -12.04 -49.82
N ARG A 467 -23.87 -11.60 -51.07
CA ARG A 467 -23.92 -12.50 -52.24
C ARG A 467 -22.70 -13.40 -52.38
N ASN A 468 -21.52 -12.91 -51.99
CA ASN A 468 -20.25 -13.60 -52.15
C ASN A 468 -19.77 -14.31 -50.87
N LYS A 469 -20.51 -14.17 -49.76
CA LYS A 469 -20.19 -14.84 -48.50
C LYS A 469 -20.72 -16.29 -48.50
N GLN A 470 -19.85 -17.24 -48.20
CA GLN A 470 -20.18 -18.68 -48.26
C GLN A 470 -20.53 -19.30 -46.90
N ASP A 471 -20.39 -18.57 -45.80
CA ASP A 471 -20.82 -19.06 -44.49
C ASP A 471 -22.34 -19.23 -44.40
N ASP A 472 -22.77 -20.22 -43.62
CA ASP A 472 -24.18 -20.61 -43.56
C ASP A 472 -25.06 -19.53 -42.94
N PHE A 473 -24.52 -18.77 -41.99
CA PHE A 473 -25.21 -17.61 -41.40
C PHE A 473 -25.52 -16.54 -42.46
N SER A 474 -24.55 -16.20 -43.32
CA SER A 474 -24.76 -15.23 -44.42
C SER A 474 -25.79 -15.73 -45.43
N LYS A 475 -25.78 -17.03 -45.76
CA LYS A 475 -26.80 -17.63 -46.65
C LYS A 475 -28.20 -17.53 -46.05
N GLN A 476 -28.33 -17.84 -44.77
CA GLN A 476 -29.57 -17.76 -44.00
C GLN A 476 -30.09 -16.32 -43.93
N ARG A 477 -29.25 -15.36 -43.54
CA ARG A 477 -29.60 -13.92 -43.53
C ARG A 477 -30.02 -13.43 -44.91
N ARG A 478 -29.30 -13.81 -45.95
CA ARG A 478 -29.65 -13.46 -47.33
C ARG A 478 -31.00 -14.04 -47.77
N ARG A 479 -31.32 -15.27 -47.34
CA ARG A 479 -32.62 -15.91 -47.59
C ARG A 479 -33.74 -15.15 -46.91
N LEU A 480 -33.60 -14.84 -45.62
CA LEU A 480 -34.59 -14.07 -44.84
C LEU A 480 -34.90 -12.71 -45.51
N ILE A 481 -33.87 -11.95 -45.89
CA ILE A 481 -34.06 -10.65 -46.56
C ILE A 481 -34.78 -10.83 -47.91
N ARG A 482 -34.45 -11.88 -48.67
CA ARG A 482 -35.09 -12.17 -49.96
C ARG A 482 -36.57 -12.48 -49.80
N GLU A 483 -36.90 -13.35 -48.85
CA GLU A 483 -38.27 -13.76 -48.57
C GLU A 483 -39.08 -12.57 -48.06
N PHE A 484 -38.49 -11.75 -47.19
CA PHE A 484 -39.10 -10.52 -46.69
C PHE A 484 -39.42 -9.53 -47.83
N LEU A 485 -38.45 -9.16 -48.67
CA LEU A 485 -38.66 -8.23 -49.79
C LEU A 485 -39.76 -8.70 -50.75
N LYS A 486 -39.82 -10.01 -51.05
CA LYS A 486 -40.88 -10.59 -51.90
C LYS A 486 -42.28 -10.46 -51.29
N SER A 487 -42.39 -10.53 -49.96
CA SER A 487 -43.67 -10.38 -49.26
C SER A 487 -44.17 -8.94 -49.28
N THR A 488 -43.25 -7.97 -49.15
CA THR A 488 -43.58 -6.55 -49.16
C THR A 488 -43.92 -6.02 -50.55
N GLU A 489 -43.38 -6.61 -51.62
CA GLU A 489 -43.73 -6.25 -53.01
C GLU A 489 -45.12 -6.77 -53.44
N ARG A 490 -45.73 -7.67 -52.66
CA ARG A 490 -47.07 -8.25 -52.93
C ARG A 490 -48.19 -7.64 -52.09
N SER A 491 -47.85 -6.85 -51.07
CA SER A 491 -48.78 -6.12 -50.20
C SER A 491 -48.86 -4.68 -50.68
#